data_AF-A0A3D1RT13-F1
#
_entry.id   AF-A0A3D1RT13-F1
#
_cell.length_a   1.000
_cell.length_b   1.000
_cell.length_c   1.000
_cell.angle_alpha   90.00
_cell.angle_beta   90.00
_cell.angle_gamma   90.00
#
_symmetry.space_group_name_H-M   'P 1'
#
loop_
_entity.id
_entity.type
_entity.pdbx_description
1 polymer ?
#
loop_
_entity_poly.entity_id
_entity_poly.type
_entity_poly.pdbx_seq_one_letter_code
_entity_poly.pdbx_strand_id
1 'polypeptide(L)'
;MRLSPAESTFKTCRELLQRWPFDRQRIAPALAPTIPLHCSDEFLTTARQLANEFEVGLHMHLAESKIQVLSGLRSYGKSLTAHLDEIGVLGPDFTAAHAVWLDPEDITRLAAHGASVAHNPGSNMRLGSGVAPVREMLDAGLNVGIGTDGAHCADNQNMFEALRLASFASRLRSHDYRDWLSTREVARLATTGSAQALGMKGSIGAIEAGYKADIALLDLNHLNWLPINDPINQLIHTEDSTAVHTVLVAGKVVVQNRQLLTVDVARLKQQAQQAIENLAELNTQTRALAEQLEHHVGHFCIGLARSPHHVHALTEPAVEASDSDWR
;
A
#
# COMPACT_ATOMS: atom_id res chain seq x y z
N MET A 1 37.20 3.67 -10.94
CA MET A 1 36.63 2.99 -9.75
C MET A 1 35.15 2.74 -10.01
N ARG A 2 34.65 1.52 -9.80
CA ARG A 2 33.21 1.25 -9.82
C ARG A 2 32.63 1.77 -8.50
N LEU A 3 31.62 2.63 -8.56
CA LEU A 3 30.93 3.12 -7.36
C LEU A 3 30.34 1.93 -6.58
N SER A 4 30.15 2.10 -5.27
CA SER A 4 29.36 1.15 -4.49
C SER A 4 27.92 1.09 -5.04
N PRO A 5 27.17 -0.02 -4.83
CA PRO A 5 25.78 -0.09 -5.26
C PRO A 5 24.93 1.08 -4.75
N ALA A 6 25.11 1.49 -3.50
CA ALA A 6 24.39 2.61 -2.90
C ALA A 6 24.71 3.95 -3.60
N GLU A 7 25.99 4.26 -3.80
CA GLU A 7 26.44 5.46 -4.50
C GLU A 7 25.92 5.51 -5.94
N SER A 8 25.94 4.38 -6.65
CA SER A 8 25.41 4.28 -8.01
C SER A 8 23.90 4.52 -8.06
N THR A 9 23.15 3.98 -7.10
CA THR A 9 21.71 4.22 -6.96
C THR A 9 21.42 5.69 -6.72
N PHE A 10 22.06 6.32 -5.73
CA PHE A 10 21.78 7.73 -5.42
C PHE A 10 22.26 8.69 -6.51
N LYS A 11 23.36 8.38 -7.20
CA LYS A 11 23.76 9.14 -8.40
C LYS A 11 22.64 9.10 -9.46
N THR A 12 22.10 7.92 -9.74
CA THR A 12 21.02 7.75 -10.72
C THR A 12 19.75 8.48 -10.29
N CYS A 13 19.32 8.32 -9.03
CA CYS A 13 18.17 9.03 -8.48
C CYS A 13 18.33 10.55 -8.58
N ARG A 14 19.50 11.07 -8.20
CA ARG A 14 19.80 12.51 -8.30
C ARG A 14 19.74 13.01 -9.75
N GLU A 15 20.36 12.30 -10.69
CA GLU A 15 20.31 12.67 -12.12
C GLU A 15 18.87 12.68 -12.66
N LEU A 16 18.05 11.68 -12.28
CA LEU A 16 16.64 11.61 -12.65
C LEU A 16 15.83 12.76 -12.05
N LEU A 17 16.03 13.08 -10.77
CA LEU A 17 15.31 14.15 -10.08
C LEU A 17 15.68 15.54 -10.63
N GLN A 18 16.96 15.76 -10.95
CA GLN A 18 17.45 17.00 -11.57
C GLN A 18 16.91 17.21 -12.99
N ARG A 19 16.73 16.12 -13.74
CA ARG A 19 16.32 16.15 -15.16
C ARG A 19 14.92 15.59 -15.37
N TRP A 20 14.07 15.65 -14.35
CA TRP A 20 12.74 15.06 -14.41
C TRP A 20 11.94 15.67 -15.58
N PRO A 21 11.57 14.89 -16.61
CA PRO A 21 11.09 15.45 -17.87
C PRO A 21 9.58 15.74 -17.85
N PHE A 22 8.89 15.37 -16.78
CA PHE A 22 7.44 15.47 -16.66
C PHE A 22 7.03 16.64 -15.76
N ASP A 23 5.85 17.18 -16.02
CA ASP A 23 5.20 18.10 -15.10
C ASP A 23 4.99 17.42 -13.74
N ARG A 24 5.68 17.90 -12.71
CA ARG A 24 5.60 17.35 -11.35
C ARG A 24 4.22 17.47 -10.73
N GLN A 25 3.37 18.38 -11.22
CA GLN A 25 1.97 18.46 -10.77
C GLN A 25 1.11 17.31 -11.30
N ARG A 26 1.60 16.57 -12.31
CA ARG A 26 0.90 15.43 -12.92
C ARG A 26 1.62 14.11 -12.66
N ILE A 27 2.95 14.11 -12.69
CA ILE A 27 3.80 12.94 -12.46
C ILE A 27 4.90 13.36 -11.49
N ALA A 28 4.62 13.22 -10.19
CA ALA A 28 5.56 13.51 -9.12
C ALA A 28 6.47 12.29 -8.86
N PRO A 29 7.80 12.44 -8.87
CA PRO A 29 8.69 11.37 -8.45
C PRO A 29 8.70 11.24 -6.93
N ALA A 30 9.02 10.03 -6.45
CA ALA A 30 9.28 9.73 -5.04
C ALA A 30 10.46 8.75 -4.94
N LEU A 31 11.14 8.73 -3.80
CA LEU A 31 12.17 7.73 -3.50
C LEU A 31 11.51 6.54 -2.78
N ALA A 32 11.92 5.32 -3.13
CA ALA A 32 11.28 4.11 -2.61
C ALA A 32 12.29 3.05 -2.12
N PRO A 33 13.05 3.31 -1.03
CA PRO A 33 13.78 2.25 -0.35
C PRO A 33 12.80 1.14 0.08
N THR A 34 13.14 -0.13 -0.21
CA THR A 34 12.16 -1.22 -0.22
C THR A 34 11.54 -1.51 1.16
N ILE A 35 12.38 -1.95 2.12
CA ILE A 35 12.02 -2.42 3.48
C ILE A 35 13.19 -2.01 4.40
N PRO A 36 12.97 -1.56 5.65
CA PRO A 36 14.06 -1.16 6.55
C PRO A 36 15.18 -2.20 6.68
N LEU A 37 14.82 -3.48 6.82
CA LEU A 37 15.77 -4.59 6.98
C LEU A 37 16.64 -4.86 5.75
N HIS A 38 16.28 -4.33 4.57
CA HIS A 38 17.04 -4.51 3.33
C HIS A 38 17.98 -3.34 3.05
N CYS A 39 17.99 -2.31 3.91
CA CYS A 39 18.75 -1.10 3.72
C CYS A 39 19.61 -0.84 4.96
N SER A 40 20.85 -0.39 4.76
CA SER A 40 21.63 0.15 5.89
C SER A 40 21.07 1.49 6.34
N ASP A 41 21.34 1.87 7.59
CA ASP A 41 20.94 3.18 8.13
C ASP A 41 21.53 4.33 7.30
N GLU A 42 22.77 4.18 6.80
CA GLU A 42 23.39 5.13 5.88
C GLU A 42 22.60 5.27 4.57
N PHE A 43 22.11 4.15 4.01
CA PHE A 43 21.27 4.19 2.81
C PHE A 43 19.94 4.90 3.08
N LEU A 44 19.29 4.59 4.19
CA LEU A 44 17.99 5.18 4.56
C LEU A 44 18.10 6.68 4.82
N THR A 45 19.10 7.10 5.59
CA THR A 45 19.36 8.51 5.89
C THR A 45 19.78 9.29 4.64
N THR A 46 20.56 8.69 3.74
CA THR A 46 20.90 9.30 2.43
C THR A 46 19.66 9.47 1.55
N ALA A 47 18.77 8.47 1.51
CA ALA A 47 17.50 8.59 0.79
C ALA A 47 16.63 9.72 1.36
N ARG A 48 16.54 9.84 2.69
CA ARG A 48 15.82 10.93 3.35
C ARG A 48 16.41 12.30 3.04
N GLN A 49 17.74 12.45 3.07
CA GLN A 49 18.42 13.69 2.71
C GLN A 49 18.14 14.08 1.25
N LEU A 50 18.19 13.11 0.33
CA LEU A 50 17.89 13.36 -1.09
C LEU A 50 16.41 13.72 -1.30
N ALA A 51 15.50 13.07 -0.59
CA ALA A 51 14.07 13.40 -0.63
C ALA A 51 13.81 14.84 -0.14
N ASN A 52 14.49 15.27 0.93
CA ASN A 52 14.45 16.66 1.40
C ASN A 52 15.01 17.64 0.38
N GLU A 53 16.17 17.34 -0.22
CA GLU A 53 16.83 18.21 -1.19
C GLU A 53 15.96 18.50 -2.43
N PHE A 54 15.23 17.49 -2.90
CA PHE A 54 14.42 17.58 -4.12
C PHE A 54 12.93 17.80 -3.87
N GLU A 55 12.52 17.88 -2.60
CA GLU A 55 11.13 18.03 -2.13
C GLU A 55 10.21 16.95 -2.74
N VAL A 56 10.63 15.69 -2.60
CA VAL A 56 9.91 14.51 -3.11
C VAL A 56 9.56 13.56 -1.99
N GLY A 57 8.47 12.80 -2.17
CA GLY A 57 8.03 11.83 -1.16
C GLY A 57 8.99 10.66 -0.96
N LEU A 58 8.83 9.99 0.16
CA LEU A 58 9.54 8.76 0.52
C LEU A 58 8.52 7.65 0.80
N HIS A 59 8.60 6.52 0.10
CA HIS A 59 7.64 5.42 0.20
C HIS A 59 8.33 4.10 0.52
N MET A 60 7.84 3.35 1.50
CA MET A 60 8.51 2.14 1.98
C MET A 60 7.53 1.11 2.54
N HIS A 61 7.80 -0.18 2.33
CA HIS A 61 7.06 -1.26 3.00
C HIS A 61 7.46 -1.31 4.48
N LEU A 62 6.48 -1.19 5.38
CA LEU A 62 6.72 -1.10 6.81
C LEU A 62 5.72 -1.97 7.58
N ALA A 63 6.27 -2.81 8.47
CA ALA A 63 5.49 -3.70 9.35
C ALA A 63 4.41 -4.50 8.60
N GLU A 64 4.73 -4.98 7.40
CA GLU A 64 3.82 -5.72 6.54
C GLU A 64 3.52 -7.11 7.12
N SER A 65 4.54 -7.83 7.60
CA SER A 65 4.39 -9.19 8.09
C SER A 65 4.97 -9.38 9.49
N LYS A 66 4.47 -10.38 10.21
CA LYS A 66 4.99 -10.77 11.52
C LYS A 66 6.49 -11.09 11.46
N ILE A 67 6.94 -11.69 10.36
CA ILE A 67 8.35 -12.03 10.12
C ILE A 67 9.20 -10.77 10.09
N GLN A 68 8.73 -9.73 9.39
CA GLN A 68 9.43 -8.45 9.30
C GLN A 68 9.57 -7.81 10.69
N VAL A 69 8.49 -7.79 11.48
CA VAL A 69 8.50 -7.19 12.82
C VAL A 69 9.42 -7.95 13.79
N LEU A 70 9.33 -9.29 13.80
CA LEU A 70 10.19 -10.11 14.65
C LEU A 70 11.67 -10.01 14.27
N SER A 71 11.96 -9.89 12.97
CA SER A 71 13.32 -9.65 12.48
C SER A 71 13.80 -8.26 12.89
N GLY A 72 12.95 -7.24 12.78
CA GLY A 72 13.22 -5.88 13.27
C GLY A 72 13.57 -5.84 14.75
N LEU A 73 12.78 -6.51 15.59
CA LEU A 73 13.05 -6.60 17.03
C LEU A 73 14.40 -7.27 17.33
N ARG A 74 14.78 -8.32 16.57
CA ARG A 74 16.07 -8.99 16.73
C ARG A 74 17.24 -8.11 16.27
N SER A 75 17.07 -7.35 15.20
CA SER A 75 18.12 -6.51 14.60
C SER A 75 18.34 -5.21 15.36
N TYR A 76 17.26 -4.56 15.83
CA TYR A 76 17.31 -3.19 16.37
C TYR A 76 16.91 -3.09 17.84
N GLY A 77 16.37 -4.16 18.45
CA GLY A 77 15.86 -4.14 19.82
C GLY A 77 14.60 -3.29 20.02
N LYS A 78 13.99 -2.81 18.93
CA LYS A 78 12.80 -1.94 18.89
C LYS A 78 11.98 -2.23 17.62
N SER A 79 10.79 -1.64 17.52
CA SER A 79 9.97 -1.75 16.29
C SER A 79 10.69 -1.10 15.09
N LEU A 80 10.32 -1.51 13.89
CA LEU A 80 10.88 -0.91 12.67
C LEU A 80 10.54 0.58 12.57
N THR A 81 9.33 0.96 12.98
CA THR A 81 8.88 2.35 13.00
C THR A 81 9.70 3.18 13.99
N ALA A 82 9.93 2.66 15.21
CA ALA A 82 10.78 3.34 16.19
C ALA A 82 12.24 3.47 15.73
N HIS A 83 12.75 2.48 14.98
CA HIS A 83 14.08 2.59 14.37
C HIS A 83 14.13 3.71 13.32
N LEU A 84 13.18 3.74 12.38
CA LEU A 84 13.09 4.78 11.36
C LEU A 84 12.93 6.20 11.96
N ASP A 85 12.19 6.30 13.06
CA ASP A 85 12.04 7.53 13.83
C ASP A 85 13.38 7.98 14.42
N GLU A 86 14.10 7.09 15.11
CA GLU A 86 15.39 7.38 15.73
C GLU A 86 16.45 7.88 14.73
N ILE A 87 16.49 7.30 13.53
CA ILE A 87 17.42 7.73 12.47
C ILE A 87 16.89 8.90 11.62
N GLY A 88 15.73 9.46 11.96
CA GLY A 88 15.18 10.68 11.34
C GLY A 88 14.61 10.49 9.94
N VAL A 89 14.12 9.29 9.59
CA VAL A 89 13.55 8.99 8.27
C VAL A 89 12.08 9.41 8.15
N LEU A 90 11.33 9.37 9.26
CA LEU A 90 9.90 9.71 9.27
C LEU A 90 9.66 11.20 9.06
N GLY A 91 8.64 11.53 8.28
CA GLY A 91 8.25 12.91 7.98
C GLY A 91 6.89 12.99 7.30
N PRO A 92 6.40 14.23 7.01
CA PRO A 92 5.07 14.44 6.45
C PRO A 92 4.90 13.94 5.01
N ASP A 93 6.02 13.68 4.34
CA ASP A 93 6.12 13.14 2.98
C ASP A 93 6.49 11.64 2.98
N PHE A 94 6.51 10.99 4.15
CA PHE A 94 6.74 9.56 4.29
C PHE A 94 5.42 8.78 4.19
N THR A 95 5.40 7.74 3.36
CA THR A 95 4.29 6.78 3.28
C THR A 95 4.75 5.37 3.61
N ALA A 96 4.15 4.80 4.66
CA ALA A 96 4.28 3.40 5.05
C ALA A 96 3.29 2.54 4.25
N ALA A 97 3.79 1.66 3.38
CA ALA A 97 2.97 0.65 2.73
C ALA A 97 2.65 -0.50 3.70
N HIS A 98 1.42 -1.00 3.63
CA HIS A 98 0.86 -2.09 4.42
C HIS A 98 0.54 -1.73 5.88
N ALA A 99 1.57 -1.46 6.70
CA ALA A 99 1.42 -1.08 8.10
C ALA A 99 0.50 -2.02 8.92
N VAL A 100 0.68 -3.34 8.73
CA VAL A 100 -0.23 -4.35 9.29
C VAL A 100 0.03 -4.61 10.77
N TRP A 101 1.30 -4.69 11.15
CA TRP A 101 1.77 -5.05 12.48
C TRP A 101 2.33 -3.84 13.24
N LEU A 102 1.61 -2.71 13.21
CA LEU A 102 1.94 -1.55 14.03
C LEU A 102 1.37 -1.72 15.44
N ASP A 103 2.18 -1.36 16.44
CA ASP A 103 1.72 -1.18 17.81
C ASP A 103 1.16 0.26 18.03
N PRO A 104 0.49 0.53 19.16
CA PRO A 104 -0.07 1.87 19.44
C PRO A 104 0.98 2.98 19.42
N GLU A 105 2.19 2.70 19.90
CA GLU A 105 3.32 3.64 19.88
C GLU A 105 3.78 3.95 18.46
N ASP A 106 3.86 2.96 17.58
CA ASP A 106 4.21 3.10 16.17
C ASP A 106 3.19 3.96 15.42
N ILE A 107 1.89 3.72 15.65
CA ILE A 107 0.81 4.54 15.10
C ILE A 107 0.98 5.99 15.55
N THR A 108 1.24 6.19 16.85
CA THR A 108 1.44 7.53 17.43
C THR A 108 2.66 8.23 16.81
N ARG A 109 3.78 7.52 16.60
CA ARG A 109 4.98 8.07 15.94
C ARG A 109 4.67 8.52 14.52
N LEU A 110 4.04 7.66 13.71
CA LEU A 110 3.69 8.03 12.33
C LEU A 110 2.77 9.24 12.29
N ALA A 111 1.76 9.29 13.17
CA ALA A 111 0.84 10.42 13.27
C ALA A 111 1.57 11.72 13.68
N ALA A 112 2.46 11.65 14.68
CA ALA A 112 3.23 12.79 15.16
C ALA A 112 4.16 13.39 14.08
N HIS A 113 4.67 12.56 13.17
CA HIS A 113 5.49 13.00 12.04
C HIS A 113 4.65 13.44 10.82
N GLY A 114 3.32 13.35 10.87
CA GLY A 114 2.44 13.66 9.76
C GLY A 114 2.54 12.68 8.60
N ALA A 115 3.09 11.48 8.84
CA ALA A 115 3.25 10.45 7.82
C ALA A 115 1.89 9.91 7.35
N SER A 116 1.91 9.09 6.31
CA SER A 116 0.72 8.41 5.78
C SER A 116 0.90 6.91 5.71
N VAL A 117 -0.20 6.18 5.67
CA VAL A 117 -0.25 4.74 5.40
C VAL A 117 -0.92 4.48 4.06
N ALA A 118 -0.35 3.59 3.25
CA ALA A 118 -1.02 2.99 2.11
C ALA A 118 -1.55 1.59 2.49
N HIS A 119 -2.84 1.50 2.78
CA HIS A 119 -3.50 0.26 3.15
C HIS A 119 -3.79 -0.60 1.91
N ASN A 120 -3.20 -1.80 1.86
CA ASN A 120 -3.32 -2.74 0.73
C ASN A 120 -4.06 -4.02 1.14
N PRO A 121 -5.38 -3.97 1.43
CA PRO A 121 -6.09 -5.09 2.04
C PRO A 121 -6.07 -6.37 1.20
N GLY A 122 -6.21 -6.26 -0.12
CA GLY A 122 -6.17 -7.40 -1.04
C GLY A 122 -4.84 -8.15 -0.98
N SER A 123 -3.73 -7.43 -1.09
CA SER A 123 -2.38 -8.00 -0.93
C SER A 123 -2.16 -8.60 0.46
N ASN A 124 -2.53 -7.85 1.51
CA ASN A 124 -2.34 -8.31 2.88
C ASN A 124 -3.06 -9.64 3.17
N MET A 125 -4.28 -9.80 2.66
CA MET A 125 -5.04 -11.06 2.80
C MET A 125 -4.47 -12.17 1.94
N ARG A 126 -4.13 -11.87 0.68
CA ARG A 126 -3.60 -12.84 -0.27
C ARG A 126 -2.26 -13.43 0.17
N LEU A 127 -1.41 -12.63 0.80
CA LEU A 127 -0.09 -13.05 1.30
C LEU A 127 -0.15 -13.61 2.73
N GLY A 128 -1.32 -13.58 3.40
CA GLY A 128 -1.44 -13.96 4.81
C GLY A 128 -0.70 -13.01 5.76
N SER A 129 -0.44 -11.78 5.34
CA SER A 129 0.25 -10.74 6.11
C SER A 129 -0.58 -10.31 7.33
N GLY A 130 -1.90 -10.23 7.20
CA GLY A 130 -2.84 -9.92 8.28
C GLY A 130 -3.77 -8.76 7.99
N VAL A 131 -4.43 -8.25 9.03
CA VAL A 131 -5.42 -7.18 8.98
C VAL A 131 -4.86 -5.94 9.66
N ALA A 132 -4.68 -4.85 8.89
CA ALA A 132 -4.12 -3.62 9.42
C ALA A 132 -5.11 -2.92 10.39
N PRO A 133 -4.62 -2.29 11.48
CA PRO A 133 -5.43 -1.59 12.48
C PRO A 133 -5.88 -0.20 12.00
N VAL A 134 -6.63 -0.14 10.90
CA VAL A 134 -6.98 1.14 10.23
C VAL A 134 -7.84 2.04 11.12
N ARG A 135 -8.76 1.48 11.92
CA ARG A 135 -9.58 2.29 12.85
C ARG A 135 -8.67 3.01 13.85
N GLU A 136 -7.76 2.28 14.47
CA GLU A 136 -6.81 2.79 15.45
C GLU A 136 -5.89 3.87 14.84
N MET A 137 -5.48 3.69 13.57
CA MET A 137 -4.74 4.71 12.84
C MET A 137 -5.54 6.01 12.67
N LEU A 138 -6.79 5.91 12.21
CA LEU A 138 -7.65 7.08 11.99
C LEU A 138 -7.95 7.82 13.31
N ASP A 139 -8.21 7.08 14.38
CA ASP A 139 -8.52 7.65 15.70
C ASP A 139 -7.30 8.37 16.31
N ALA A 140 -6.08 7.93 15.98
CA ALA A 140 -4.83 8.61 16.33
C ALA A 140 -4.50 9.80 15.42
N GLY A 141 -5.31 10.09 14.41
CA GLY A 141 -5.07 11.17 13.44
C GLY A 141 -4.05 10.85 12.36
N LEU A 142 -3.66 9.57 12.20
CA LEU A 142 -2.79 9.13 11.11
C LEU A 142 -3.56 9.13 9.79
N ASN A 143 -2.98 9.71 8.74
CA ASN A 143 -3.58 9.67 7.41
C ASN A 143 -3.47 8.26 6.80
N VAL A 144 -4.57 7.76 6.26
CA VAL A 144 -4.62 6.45 5.59
C VAL A 144 -5.21 6.61 4.20
N GLY A 145 -4.47 6.14 3.19
CA GLY A 145 -4.91 5.91 1.82
C GLY A 145 -5.14 4.43 1.52
N ILE A 146 -5.74 4.12 0.38
CA ILE A 146 -5.92 2.72 -0.11
C ILE A 146 -5.11 2.51 -1.38
N GLY A 147 -4.45 1.36 -1.46
CA GLY A 147 -3.77 0.85 -2.65
C GLY A 147 -4.16 -0.59 -2.96
N THR A 148 -3.83 -1.04 -4.17
CA THR A 148 -4.03 -2.43 -4.60
C THR A 148 -2.80 -3.29 -4.37
N ASP A 149 -1.62 -2.67 -4.25
CA ASP A 149 -0.32 -3.32 -4.45
C ASP A 149 -0.17 -3.86 -5.91
N GLY A 150 0.87 -4.66 -6.17
CA GLY A 150 1.14 -5.29 -7.45
C GLY A 150 0.19 -6.45 -7.78
N ALA A 151 -0.10 -6.64 -9.07
CA ALA A 151 -0.94 -7.74 -9.54
C ALA A 151 -0.38 -9.14 -9.21
N HIS A 152 0.89 -9.27 -8.81
CA HIS A 152 1.50 -10.53 -8.42
C HIS A 152 1.14 -10.96 -6.98
N CYS A 153 0.78 -10.00 -6.13
CA CYS A 153 0.41 -10.21 -4.72
C CYS A 153 -1.05 -9.83 -4.44
N ALA A 154 -1.76 -9.20 -5.37
CA ALA A 154 -3.20 -8.90 -5.27
C ALA A 154 -4.06 -9.52 -6.38
N ASP A 155 -3.46 -10.22 -7.36
CA ASP A 155 -4.10 -10.83 -8.55
C ASP A 155 -4.82 -9.87 -9.51
N ASN A 156 -5.01 -8.60 -9.15
CA ASN A 156 -5.61 -7.57 -10.00
C ASN A 156 -5.19 -6.15 -9.58
N GLN A 157 -5.68 -5.13 -10.29
CA GLN A 157 -5.55 -3.71 -9.92
C GLN A 157 -6.92 -3.01 -9.87
N ASN A 158 -7.92 -3.68 -9.30
CA ASN A 158 -9.26 -3.17 -9.14
C ASN A 158 -9.40 -2.40 -7.82
N MET A 159 -9.45 -1.08 -7.91
CA MET A 159 -9.63 -0.23 -6.74
C MET A 159 -10.94 -0.52 -6.00
N PHE A 160 -12.06 -0.79 -6.70
CA PHE A 160 -13.35 -1.06 -6.04
C PHE A 160 -13.31 -2.34 -5.20
N GLU A 161 -12.59 -3.35 -5.66
CA GLU A 161 -12.33 -4.54 -4.85
C GLU A 161 -11.49 -4.20 -3.61
N ALA A 162 -10.45 -3.38 -3.76
CA ALA A 162 -9.67 -2.91 -2.61
C ALA A 162 -10.52 -2.11 -1.60
N LEU A 163 -11.48 -1.29 -2.05
CA LEU A 163 -12.43 -0.59 -1.18
C LEU A 163 -13.30 -1.56 -0.37
N ARG A 164 -13.90 -2.53 -1.08
CA ARG A 164 -14.76 -3.55 -0.47
C ARG A 164 -13.99 -4.34 0.58
N LEU A 165 -12.77 -4.76 0.24
CA LEU A 165 -11.87 -5.49 1.11
C LEU A 165 -11.42 -4.66 2.32
N ALA A 166 -11.12 -3.36 2.17
CA ALA A 166 -10.85 -2.47 3.30
C ALA A 166 -12.04 -2.41 4.27
N SER A 167 -13.27 -2.28 3.73
CA SER A 167 -14.49 -2.25 4.54
C SER A 167 -14.67 -3.56 5.32
N PHE A 168 -14.52 -4.72 4.66
CA PHE A 168 -14.71 -6.03 5.31
C PHE A 168 -13.58 -6.35 6.31
N ALA A 169 -12.33 -6.06 5.95
CA ALA A 169 -11.18 -6.30 6.81
C ALA A 169 -11.30 -5.55 8.15
N SER A 170 -11.83 -4.32 8.15
CA SER A 170 -12.05 -3.57 9.40
C SER A 170 -12.98 -4.29 10.39
N ARG A 171 -13.92 -5.11 9.90
CA ARG A 171 -14.87 -5.87 10.74
C ARG A 171 -14.25 -7.09 11.40
N LEU A 172 -13.12 -7.54 10.87
CA LEU A 172 -12.34 -8.64 11.44
C LEU A 172 -11.45 -8.20 12.60
N ARG A 173 -11.28 -6.87 12.79
CA ARG A 173 -10.48 -6.30 13.89
C ARG A 173 -11.27 -6.19 15.20
N SER A 174 -12.57 -5.92 15.12
CA SER A 174 -13.41 -5.69 16.29
C SER A 174 -14.80 -6.30 16.11
N HIS A 175 -15.31 -6.92 17.18
CA HIS A 175 -16.71 -7.38 17.25
C HIS A 175 -17.68 -6.21 17.49
N ASP A 176 -17.17 -5.04 17.90
CA ASP A 176 -17.96 -3.83 18.06
C ASP A 176 -18.11 -3.11 16.72
N TYR A 177 -19.35 -3.05 16.22
CA TYR A 177 -19.62 -2.44 14.92
C TYR A 177 -19.32 -0.94 14.86
N ARG A 178 -19.17 -0.28 16.01
CA ARG A 178 -18.82 1.14 16.10
C ARG A 178 -17.37 1.39 15.69
N ASP A 179 -16.51 0.37 15.80
CA ASP A 179 -15.10 0.46 15.41
C ASP A 179 -14.91 0.19 13.91
N TRP A 180 -15.93 -0.31 13.20
CA TRP A 180 -15.83 -0.64 11.79
C TRP A 180 -15.68 0.63 10.93
N LEU A 181 -15.02 0.50 9.78
CA LEU A 181 -14.96 1.59 8.82
C LEU A 181 -16.31 1.75 8.13
N SER A 182 -16.89 2.95 8.22
CA SER A 182 -18.05 3.33 7.42
C SER A 182 -17.67 3.43 5.94
N THR A 183 -18.66 3.27 5.06
CA THR A 183 -18.44 3.38 3.60
C THR A 183 -17.97 4.79 3.20
N ARG A 184 -18.38 5.82 3.94
CA ARG A 184 -17.90 7.20 3.76
C ARG A 184 -16.43 7.36 4.15
N GLU A 185 -15.98 6.72 5.23
CA GLU A 185 -14.57 6.70 5.58
C GLU A 185 -13.79 5.99 4.47
N VAL A 186 -14.17 4.77 4.06
CA VAL A 186 -13.48 4.03 2.99
C VAL A 186 -13.39 4.86 1.69
N ALA A 187 -14.46 5.55 1.30
CA ALA A 187 -14.42 6.45 0.14
C ALA A 187 -13.42 7.61 0.32
N ARG A 188 -13.32 8.20 1.51
CA ARG A 188 -12.33 9.26 1.82
C ARG A 188 -10.90 8.73 1.80
N LEU A 189 -10.66 7.54 2.35
CA LEU A 189 -9.36 6.88 2.32
C LEU A 189 -8.86 6.76 0.88
N ALA A 190 -9.70 6.27 -0.03
CA ALA A 190 -9.35 6.08 -1.43
C ALA A 190 -9.22 7.35 -2.27
N THR A 191 -9.69 8.49 -1.77
CA THR A 191 -9.72 9.76 -2.49
C THR A 191 -8.80 10.77 -1.79
N THR A 192 -9.33 11.57 -0.88
CA THR A 192 -8.56 12.58 -0.14
C THR A 192 -7.41 12.00 0.70
N GLY A 193 -7.58 10.81 1.28
CA GLY A 193 -6.54 10.13 2.07
C GLY A 193 -5.36 9.69 1.21
N SER A 194 -5.64 9.03 0.08
CA SER A 194 -4.63 8.69 -0.93
C SER A 194 -4.00 9.93 -1.57
N ALA A 195 -4.75 11.00 -1.80
CA ALA A 195 -4.19 12.28 -2.28
C ALA A 195 -3.17 12.85 -1.29
N GLN A 196 -3.45 12.80 0.01
CA GLN A 196 -2.52 13.22 1.05
C GLN A 196 -1.29 12.29 1.13
N ALA A 197 -1.47 10.97 1.04
CA ALA A 197 -0.36 10.02 1.03
C ALA A 197 0.59 10.22 -0.16
N LEU A 198 0.06 10.64 -1.30
CA LEU A 198 0.85 10.95 -2.51
C LEU A 198 1.50 12.35 -2.47
N GLY A 199 1.32 13.14 -1.41
CA GLY A 199 1.80 14.52 -1.36
C GLY A 199 1.02 15.47 -2.27
N MET A 200 -0.18 15.09 -2.70
CA MET A 200 -1.02 15.82 -3.65
C MET A 200 -2.31 16.39 -3.02
N LYS A 201 -2.34 16.49 -1.69
CA LYS A 201 -3.43 17.14 -0.94
C LYS A 201 -3.69 18.55 -1.50
N GLY A 202 -4.95 18.92 -1.63
CA GLY A 202 -5.35 20.23 -2.18
C GLY A 202 -5.28 20.32 -3.70
N SER A 203 -4.91 19.24 -4.40
CA SER A 203 -4.85 19.23 -5.88
C SER A 203 -5.72 18.14 -6.51
N ILE A 204 -5.90 17.00 -5.86
CA ILE A 204 -6.72 15.87 -6.33
C ILE A 204 -7.51 15.25 -5.16
N GLY A 205 -8.42 14.32 -5.46
CA GLY A 205 -9.16 13.56 -4.46
C GLY A 205 -10.45 14.21 -3.94
N ALA A 206 -10.78 15.42 -4.39
CA ALA A 206 -12.05 16.08 -4.09
C ALA A 206 -12.62 16.78 -5.34
N ILE A 207 -13.95 16.94 -5.38
CA ILE A 207 -14.65 17.72 -6.41
C ILE A 207 -14.91 19.11 -5.84
N GLU A 208 -13.89 19.96 -5.92
CA GLU A 208 -13.90 21.31 -5.36
C GLU A 208 -13.18 22.30 -6.30
N ALA A 209 -13.53 23.58 -6.23
CA ALA A 209 -12.85 24.60 -7.02
C ALA A 209 -11.35 24.64 -6.69
N GLY A 210 -10.50 24.67 -7.72
CA GLY A 210 -9.04 24.64 -7.57
C GLY A 210 -8.41 23.25 -7.66
N TYR A 211 -9.21 22.17 -7.53
CA TYR A 211 -8.74 20.81 -7.74
C TYR A 211 -8.72 20.46 -9.23
N LYS A 212 -7.88 19.48 -9.60
CA LYS A 212 -7.87 18.92 -10.96
C LYS A 212 -9.18 18.16 -11.21
N ALA A 213 -9.67 18.22 -12.45
CA ALA A 213 -10.83 17.45 -12.87
C ALA A 213 -10.47 15.97 -13.11
N ASP A 214 -10.14 15.28 -12.02
CA ASP A 214 -9.91 13.83 -11.93
C ASP A 214 -11.21 13.17 -11.49
N ILE A 215 -12.01 12.71 -12.46
CA ILE A 215 -13.41 12.33 -12.25
C ILE A 215 -13.69 10.99 -12.93
N ALA A 216 -14.31 10.07 -12.20
CA ALA A 216 -14.89 8.84 -12.75
C ALA A 216 -16.42 8.94 -12.72
N LEU A 217 -17.06 8.71 -13.87
CA LEU A 217 -18.51 8.67 -14.03
C LEU A 217 -18.95 7.20 -14.12
N LEU A 218 -19.94 6.83 -13.30
CA LEU A 218 -20.51 5.48 -13.26
C LEU A 218 -21.88 5.46 -13.93
N ASP A 219 -22.15 4.40 -14.69
CA ASP A 219 -23.45 4.14 -15.30
C ASP A 219 -24.41 3.54 -14.26
N LEU A 220 -25.33 4.37 -13.78
CA LEU A 220 -26.30 4.00 -12.75
C LEU A 220 -27.41 3.07 -13.26
N ASN A 221 -27.49 2.81 -14.57
CA ASN A 221 -28.36 1.77 -15.12
C ASN A 221 -27.68 0.39 -15.16
N HIS A 222 -26.41 0.30 -14.76
CA HIS A 222 -25.69 -0.96 -14.66
C HIS A 222 -26.26 -1.83 -13.54
N LEU A 223 -26.23 -3.16 -13.71
CA LEU A 223 -26.86 -4.12 -12.79
C LEU A 223 -26.41 -3.93 -11.32
N ASN A 224 -25.15 -3.57 -11.08
CA ASN A 224 -24.60 -3.33 -9.74
C ASN A 224 -25.23 -2.14 -9.00
N TRP A 225 -25.95 -1.27 -9.72
CA TRP A 225 -26.57 -0.03 -9.23
C TRP A 225 -28.11 -0.10 -9.21
N LEU A 226 -28.73 -1.23 -9.58
CA LEU A 226 -30.18 -1.38 -9.65
C LEU A 226 -30.76 -2.14 -8.44
N PRO A 227 -31.72 -1.57 -7.69
CA PRO A 227 -32.09 -0.15 -7.63
C PRO A 227 -31.04 0.67 -6.87
N ILE A 228 -31.04 1.98 -7.10
CA ILE A 228 -30.18 2.91 -6.33
C ILE A 228 -30.87 3.21 -5.01
N ASN A 229 -30.18 2.97 -3.89
CA ASN A 229 -30.67 3.30 -2.55
C ASN A 229 -29.69 4.18 -1.77
N ASP A 230 -28.47 3.70 -1.55
CA ASP A 230 -27.36 4.41 -0.92
C ASP A 230 -26.17 4.32 -1.87
N PRO A 231 -25.93 5.38 -2.67
CA PRO A 231 -24.86 5.38 -3.66
C PRO A 231 -23.47 5.16 -3.08
N ILE A 232 -23.20 5.61 -1.85
CA ILE A 232 -21.89 5.43 -1.23
C ILE A 232 -21.75 3.99 -0.76
N ASN A 233 -22.79 3.40 -0.18
CA ASN A 233 -22.76 1.99 0.18
C ASN A 233 -22.58 1.09 -1.05
N GLN A 234 -23.32 1.36 -2.13
CA GLN A 234 -23.22 0.63 -3.39
C GLN A 234 -21.83 0.80 -4.05
N LEU A 235 -21.27 2.02 -4.04
CA LEU A 235 -19.91 2.28 -4.53
C LEU A 235 -18.86 1.37 -3.87
N ILE A 236 -18.98 1.14 -2.56
CA ILE A 236 -17.98 0.38 -1.79
C ILE A 236 -18.26 -1.12 -1.81
N HIS A 237 -19.52 -1.56 -1.81
CA HIS A 237 -19.86 -2.98 -1.62
C HIS A 237 -20.34 -3.70 -2.88
N THR A 238 -20.83 -3.00 -3.90
CA THR A 238 -21.43 -3.63 -5.10
C THR A 238 -20.69 -3.32 -6.40
N GLU A 239 -20.04 -2.17 -6.53
CA GLU A 239 -19.27 -1.83 -7.73
C GLU A 239 -18.01 -2.70 -7.87
N ASP A 240 -17.70 -3.10 -9.10
CA ASP A 240 -16.60 -4.02 -9.45
C ASP A 240 -15.74 -3.49 -10.61
N SER A 241 -15.78 -2.18 -10.87
CA SER A 241 -15.22 -1.42 -12.01
C SER A 241 -16.01 -1.48 -13.31
N THR A 242 -16.95 -2.42 -13.47
CA THR A 242 -17.61 -2.60 -14.76
C THR A 242 -18.60 -1.48 -15.09
N ALA A 243 -19.14 -0.76 -14.10
CA ALA A 243 -20.02 0.38 -14.36
C ALA A 243 -19.27 1.67 -14.72
N VAL A 244 -17.93 1.70 -14.65
CA VAL A 244 -17.13 2.88 -15.02
C VAL A 244 -17.34 3.22 -16.49
N HIS A 245 -18.05 4.32 -16.74
CA HIS A 245 -18.47 4.75 -18.07
C HIS A 245 -17.47 5.72 -18.70
N THR A 246 -17.00 6.69 -17.93
CA THR A 246 -16.12 7.77 -18.42
C THR A 246 -15.15 8.18 -17.32
N VAL A 247 -13.90 8.42 -17.71
CA VAL A 247 -12.85 8.86 -16.77
C VAL A 247 -12.15 10.08 -17.36
N LEU A 248 -12.01 11.11 -16.53
CA LEU A 248 -11.28 12.33 -16.81
C LEU A 248 -10.03 12.36 -15.92
N VAL A 249 -8.90 12.76 -16.49
CA VAL A 249 -7.66 13.04 -15.78
C VAL A 249 -7.22 14.45 -16.14
N ALA A 250 -7.19 15.35 -15.17
CA ALA A 250 -7.01 16.78 -15.32
C ALA A 250 -7.94 17.37 -16.41
N GLY A 251 -9.19 16.91 -16.45
CA GLY A 251 -10.19 17.32 -17.43
C GLY A 251 -10.07 16.67 -18.82
N LYS A 252 -9.00 15.91 -19.07
CA LYS A 252 -8.87 15.13 -20.32
C LYS A 252 -9.60 13.81 -20.19
N VAL A 253 -10.56 13.55 -21.08
CA VAL A 253 -11.23 12.25 -21.17
C VAL A 253 -10.22 11.19 -21.63
N VAL A 254 -10.05 10.15 -20.82
CA VAL A 254 -9.15 8.99 -21.10
C VAL A 254 -9.91 7.68 -21.24
N VAL A 255 -11.14 7.62 -20.72
CA VAL A 255 -12.11 6.55 -20.95
C VAL A 255 -13.44 7.18 -21.34
N GLN A 256 -14.11 6.67 -22.37
CA GLN A 256 -15.43 7.13 -22.79
C GLN A 256 -16.28 5.95 -23.27
N ASN A 257 -17.56 5.89 -22.85
CA ASN A 257 -18.46 4.78 -23.16
C ASN A 257 -17.83 3.41 -22.86
N ARG A 258 -17.13 3.30 -21.73
CA ARG A 258 -16.38 2.10 -21.29
C ARG A 258 -15.21 1.70 -22.21
N GLN A 259 -14.80 2.56 -23.13
CA GLN A 259 -13.66 2.34 -24.04
C GLN A 259 -12.45 3.17 -23.61
N LEU A 260 -11.28 2.53 -23.57
CA LEU A 260 -9.99 3.20 -23.33
C LEU A 260 -9.61 4.03 -24.56
N LEU A 261 -9.27 5.31 -24.38
CA LEU A 261 -8.92 6.22 -25.48
C LEU A 261 -7.42 6.36 -25.70
N THR A 262 -6.60 5.91 -24.73
CA THR A 262 -5.15 6.15 -24.71
C THR A 262 -4.32 4.88 -24.81
N VAL A 263 -4.95 3.70 -24.85
CA VAL A 263 -4.27 2.41 -24.85
C VAL A 263 -4.88 1.52 -25.93
N ASP A 264 -4.04 1.01 -26.83
CA ASP A 264 -4.40 -0.06 -27.74
C ASP A 264 -4.29 -1.41 -27.00
N VAL A 265 -5.45 -1.94 -26.59
CA VAL A 265 -5.52 -3.18 -25.80
C VAL A 265 -5.06 -4.39 -26.60
N ALA A 266 -5.29 -4.43 -27.91
CA ALA A 266 -4.87 -5.54 -28.75
C ALA A 266 -3.34 -5.58 -28.85
N ARG A 267 -2.72 -4.42 -29.07
CA ARG A 267 -1.25 -4.28 -29.06
C ARG A 267 -0.66 -4.56 -27.67
N LEU A 268 -1.27 -4.06 -26.61
CA LEU A 268 -0.82 -4.32 -25.24
C LEU A 268 -0.83 -5.81 -24.91
N LYS A 269 -1.87 -6.54 -25.33
CA LYS A 269 -1.95 -7.99 -25.17
C LYS A 269 -0.78 -8.70 -25.85
N GLN A 270 -0.41 -8.31 -27.06
CA GLN A 270 0.75 -8.88 -27.76
C GLN A 270 2.06 -8.57 -27.03
N GLN A 271 2.24 -7.33 -26.56
CA GLN A 271 3.43 -6.93 -25.79
C GLN A 271 3.55 -7.70 -24.47
N ALA A 272 2.43 -7.89 -23.76
CA ALA A 272 2.40 -8.67 -22.53
C ALA A 272 2.77 -10.14 -22.78
N GLN A 273 2.25 -10.75 -23.85
CA GLN A 273 2.60 -12.13 -24.22
C GLN A 273 4.10 -12.27 -24.52
N GLN A 274 4.67 -11.34 -25.30
CA GLN A 274 6.10 -11.34 -25.59
C GLN A 274 6.94 -11.15 -24.31
N ALA A 275 6.50 -10.30 -23.39
CA ALA A 275 7.17 -10.10 -22.12
C ALA A 275 7.17 -11.36 -21.26
N ILE A 276 6.08 -12.15 -21.26
CA ILE A 276 6.02 -13.43 -20.54
C ILE A 276 7.07 -14.41 -21.07
N GLU A 277 7.20 -14.54 -22.39
CA GLU A 277 8.18 -15.43 -23.01
C GLU A 277 9.62 -15.02 -22.64
N ASN A 278 9.93 -13.74 -22.75
CA ASN A 278 11.24 -13.20 -22.40
C ASN A 278 11.55 -13.37 -20.90
N LEU A 279 10.58 -13.08 -20.02
CA LEU A 279 10.74 -13.19 -18.57
C LEU A 279 10.83 -14.66 -18.11
N ALA A 280 10.16 -15.58 -18.79
CA ALA A 280 10.27 -17.00 -18.49
C ALA A 280 11.70 -17.49 -18.70
N GLU A 281 12.32 -17.12 -19.82
CA GLU A 281 13.72 -17.44 -20.10
C GLU A 281 14.66 -16.81 -19.06
N LEU A 282 14.57 -15.48 -18.87
CA LEU A 282 15.45 -14.72 -17.96
C LEU A 282 15.35 -15.22 -16.51
N ASN A 283 14.17 -15.62 -16.06
CA ASN A 283 13.96 -16.04 -14.67
C ASN A 283 14.15 -17.54 -14.44
N THR A 284 14.56 -18.33 -15.44
CA THR A 284 14.68 -19.79 -15.32
C THR A 284 15.54 -20.20 -14.12
N GLN A 285 16.73 -19.62 -14.00
CA GLN A 285 17.66 -19.95 -12.92
C GLN A 285 17.15 -19.48 -11.55
N THR A 286 16.59 -18.27 -11.50
CA THR A 286 16.03 -17.70 -10.25
C THR A 286 14.84 -18.53 -9.76
N ARG A 287 13.96 -18.98 -10.66
CA ARG A 287 12.84 -19.86 -10.31
C ARG A 287 13.32 -21.20 -9.77
N ALA A 288 14.26 -21.84 -10.46
CA ALA A 288 14.83 -23.12 -10.00
C ALA A 288 15.48 -22.98 -8.61
N LEU A 289 16.18 -21.88 -8.35
CA LEU A 289 16.74 -21.59 -7.03
C LEU A 289 15.64 -21.34 -5.98
N ALA A 290 14.62 -20.55 -6.32
CA ALA A 290 13.50 -20.26 -5.43
C ALA A 290 12.76 -21.54 -5.02
N GLU A 291 12.47 -22.44 -5.96
CA GLU A 291 11.83 -23.74 -5.71
C GLU A 291 12.67 -24.62 -4.77
N GLN A 292 14.00 -24.63 -4.95
CA GLN A 292 14.90 -25.36 -4.05
C GLN A 292 14.92 -24.76 -2.64
N LEU A 293 14.82 -23.44 -2.52
CA LEU A 293 14.87 -22.72 -1.25
C LEU A 293 13.52 -22.66 -0.54
N GLU A 294 12.40 -22.83 -1.25
CA GLU A 294 11.03 -22.65 -0.74
C GLU A 294 10.80 -23.41 0.56
N HIS A 295 11.15 -24.70 0.59
CA HIS A 295 11.00 -25.53 1.78
C HIS A 295 11.81 -25.00 2.98
N HIS A 296 13.04 -24.56 2.75
CA HIS A 296 13.92 -24.08 3.81
C HIS A 296 13.49 -22.71 4.34
N VAL A 297 13.19 -21.78 3.43
CA VAL A 297 12.72 -20.44 3.77
C VAL A 297 11.35 -20.52 4.45
N GLY A 298 10.45 -21.36 3.95
CA GLY A 298 9.12 -21.60 4.52
C GLY A 298 9.22 -22.09 5.97
N HIS A 299 10.05 -23.10 6.24
CA HIS A 299 10.26 -23.59 7.61
C HIS A 299 10.91 -22.56 8.53
N PHE A 300 11.89 -21.79 8.04
CA PHE A 300 12.48 -20.70 8.80
C PHE A 300 11.42 -19.64 9.17
N CYS A 301 10.61 -19.21 8.20
CA CYS A 301 9.54 -18.24 8.41
C CYS A 301 8.50 -18.77 9.40
N ILE A 302 8.01 -20.02 9.24
CA ILE A 302 7.06 -20.63 10.18
C ILE A 302 7.65 -20.68 11.60
N GLY A 303 8.90 -21.11 11.73
CA GLY A 303 9.59 -21.17 13.02
C GLY A 303 9.70 -19.78 13.68
N LEU A 304 10.07 -18.76 12.91
CA LEU A 304 10.14 -17.39 13.38
C LEU A 304 8.75 -16.86 13.77
N ALA A 305 7.73 -17.03 12.93
CA ALA A 305 6.36 -16.57 13.17
C ALA A 305 5.70 -17.15 14.43
N ARG A 306 6.16 -18.32 14.91
CA ARG A 306 5.71 -18.90 16.19
C ARG A 306 6.18 -18.12 17.40
N SER A 307 7.17 -17.24 17.26
CA SER A 307 7.61 -16.38 18.35
C SER A 307 6.43 -15.50 18.81
N PRO A 308 6.19 -15.40 20.13
CA PRO A 308 5.19 -14.50 20.67
C PRO A 308 5.47 -13.06 20.25
N HIS A 309 4.41 -12.31 20.01
CA HIS A 309 4.46 -10.89 19.75
C HIS A 309 3.18 -10.26 20.30
N HIS A 310 3.27 -9.03 20.79
CA HIS A 310 2.19 -8.39 21.53
C HIS A 310 1.12 -7.79 20.61
N VAL A 311 1.46 -7.44 19.37
CA VAL A 311 0.48 -7.07 18.34
C VAL A 311 -0.11 -8.35 17.72
N HIS A 312 -1.43 -8.37 17.57
CA HIS A 312 -2.17 -9.44 16.91
C HIS A 312 -2.90 -8.88 15.69
N ALA A 313 -2.40 -9.17 14.49
CA ALA A 313 -3.00 -8.74 13.23
C ALA A 313 -3.74 -9.88 12.49
N LEU A 314 -3.84 -11.07 13.08
CA LEU A 314 -4.64 -12.18 12.56
C LEU A 314 -5.87 -12.35 13.46
N THR A 315 -6.96 -12.89 12.90
CA THR A 315 -8.20 -13.23 13.62
C THR A 315 -7.98 -14.46 14.52
N GLU A 316 -7.07 -14.31 15.48
CA GLU A 316 -6.76 -15.18 16.63
C GLU A 316 -6.41 -16.67 16.40
N PRO A 317 -5.75 -17.27 17.41
CA PRO A 317 -6.53 -18.03 18.38
C PRO A 317 -6.28 -17.54 19.81
N ALA A 318 -7.27 -16.95 20.48
CA ALA A 318 -7.31 -16.98 21.94
C ALA A 318 -7.72 -18.39 22.36
N VAL A 319 -6.73 -19.25 22.60
CA VAL A 319 -6.86 -20.26 23.64
C VAL A 319 -5.49 -20.36 24.31
N GLU A 320 -5.29 -19.61 25.39
CA GLU A 320 -4.57 -20.21 26.51
C GLU A 320 -5.37 -21.44 26.89
N ALA A 321 -4.85 -22.63 26.59
CA ALA A 321 -5.38 -23.84 27.18
C ALA A 321 -5.04 -23.75 28.68
N SER A 322 -5.95 -23.18 29.47
CA SER A 322 -5.93 -23.45 30.90
C SER A 322 -6.24 -24.95 31.05
N ASP A 323 -5.32 -25.69 31.67
CA ASP A 323 -5.42 -27.12 31.99
C ASP A 323 -6.54 -27.49 32.98
N SER A 324 -7.61 -26.71 33.04
CA SER A 324 -8.72 -26.89 33.96
C SER A 324 -10.01 -26.38 33.35
N ASP A 325 -10.72 -27.23 32.59
CA ASP A 325 -12.18 -27.35 32.68
C ASP A 325 -12.72 -28.31 31.60
N TRP A 326 -12.53 -29.61 31.87
CA TRP A 326 -13.43 -30.68 31.42
C TRP A 326 -13.61 -31.70 32.55
N ARG A 327 -14.30 -31.27 33.61
CA ARG A 327 -14.94 -32.16 34.58
C ARG A 327 -16.43 -31.90 34.62
#